data_AF-A0A2S6BYD1-F1
#
_entry.id   AF-A0A2S6BYD1-F1
#
_cell.length_a   1.000
_cell.length_b   1.000
_cell.length_c   1.000
_cell.angle_alpha   90.00
_cell.angle_beta   90.00
_cell.angle_gamma   90.00
#
_symmetry.space_group_name_H-M   'P 1'
#
loop_
_entity.id
_entity.type
_entity.pdbx_description
1 polymer ?
#
loop_
_entity_poly.entity_id
_entity_poly.type
_entity_poly.pdbx_seq_one_letter_code
_entity_poly.pdbx_strand_id
1 'polypeptide(L)'
;MVTAMLHQPRTIVTQTNVAGKDYEHILPPPDIFATKTAPPVESPPVRKHGHAYWQHIGAWKDVSQEEFLSYRWQTSHTIDRKDKLLRFLEAVLPERIPQPAAVNSAWSRIKTRHDFLADVEGGMKAAPMSVRLTPHMLSVADWHNPLEDPIRRQFIPLQSAIKEDHPALELDSLHETDDSPVPGLVHRYPDKVLFLATSVCPVYCRFCTRSYAVGNNTESVIKASQKPTRKRWEAMFEYIESTPAVQDVVVSGGDSYYLQPEQLQLVGKRLLQIPHVQRIRFATKGLAVCPMRITDRSDGWTDTFINISNLGRSIGKQVAMHTHFNHPREITWATERAARYLFERGVTVRNQSVLLKGVNDDLRTMSTLIRKLADLNIQPYYVYQSDMVRGVEDLRTPLSTILNLEKHIRGTIAGFMMPSFVVDLPGGGGKRLANSFDTYDEEAGVSYWRAPGIAGDEVFTYHDPAE
;
A
#
# COMPACT_ATOMS: atom_id res chain seq x y z
N MET A 1 58.94 -18.64 -15.39
CA MET A 1 57.85 -19.19 -16.21
C MET A 1 56.54 -18.68 -15.62
N VAL A 2 56.02 -17.55 -16.12
CA VAL A 2 54.81 -17.47 -16.97
C VAL A 2 53.59 -17.96 -16.17
N THR A 3 52.63 -17.13 -15.74
CA THR A 3 51.79 -16.28 -16.60
C THR A 3 51.09 -15.19 -15.78
N ALA A 4 51.33 -13.91 -16.11
CA ALA A 4 50.46 -12.80 -15.73
C ALA A 4 49.44 -12.62 -16.86
N MET A 5 48.14 -12.72 -16.55
CA MET A 5 47.08 -12.38 -17.50
C MET A 5 46.96 -10.86 -17.58
N LEU A 6 47.61 -10.30 -18.60
CA LEU A 6 47.46 -8.91 -19.04
C LEU A 6 45.99 -8.66 -19.43
N HIS A 7 45.33 -7.75 -18.73
CA HIS A 7 44.10 -7.12 -19.20
C HIS A 7 44.41 -6.32 -20.48
N GLN A 8 43.74 -6.66 -21.58
CA GLN A 8 43.79 -5.84 -22.79
C GLN A 8 43.10 -4.49 -22.53
N PRO A 9 43.71 -3.35 -22.89
CA PRO A 9 43.01 -2.07 -22.88
C PRO A 9 41.95 -2.08 -23.99
N ARG A 10 40.68 -1.83 -23.63
CA ARG A 10 39.61 -1.59 -24.60
C ARG A 10 39.91 -0.26 -25.31
N THR A 11 40.21 -0.34 -26.60
CA THR A 11 40.32 0.81 -27.50
C THR A 11 38.97 1.55 -27.52
N ILE A 12 38.94 2.78 -26.99
CA ILE A 12 37.84 3.70 -27.23
C ILE A 12 38.01 4.18 -28.68
N VAL A 13 37.14 3.72 -29.57
CA VAL A 13 37.03 4.27 -30.91
C VAL A 13 36.29 5.59 -30.79
N THR A 14 37.01 6.70 -30.78
CA THR A 14 36.44 8.03 -31.04
C THR A 14 36.12 8.13 -32.53
N GLN A 15 34.86 7.91 -32.91
CA GLN A 15 34.38 8.31 -34.23
C GLN A 15 34.06 9.80 -34.23
N THR A 16 34.88 10.53 -34.97
CA THR A 16 34.66 11.89 -35.46
C THR A 16 33.48 11.96 -36.43
N ASN A 17 32.72 13.06 -36.33
CA ASN A 17 31.89 13.70 -37.35
C ASN A 17 30.93 12.84 -38.19
N VAL A 18 29.66 12.86 -37.81
CA VAL A 18 28.54 12.72 -38.76
C VAL A 18 27.81 14.07 -38.79
N ALA A 19 28.29 14.97 -39.64
CA ALA A 19 27.50 16.10 -40.11
C ALA A 19 26.63 15.61 -41.27
N GLY A 20 25.33 15.88 -41.22
CA GLY A 20 24.42 15.72 -42.35
C GLY A 20 23.87 14.31 -42.57
N LYS A 21 22.92 13.88 -41.74
CA LYS A 21 21.86 12.96 -42.14
C LYS A 21 20.56 13.39 -41.47
N ASP A 22 19.60 13.80 -42.30
CA ASP A 22 18.24 14.13 -41.89
C ASP A 22 17.61 12.93 -41.17
N TYR A 23 17.11 13.16 -39.96
CA TYR A 23 16.35 12.19 -39.18
C TYR A 23 14.88 12.15 -39.61
N GLU A 24 14.63 12.11 -40.92
CA GLU A 24 13.31 11.76 -41.43
C GLU A 24 13.28 10.25 -41.73
N HIS A 25 12.25 9.58 -41.21
CA HIS A 25 11.90 8.17 -41.43
C HIS A 25 12.50 7.11 -40.50
N ILE A 26 12.14 7.17 -39.22
CA ILE A 26 11.60 5.97 -38.52
C ILE A 26 10.42 6.42 -37.64
N LEU A 27 9.34 6.85 -38.28
CA LEU A 27 8.03 6.91 -37.64
C LEU A 27 7.14 5.87 -38.33
N PRO A 28 6.36 5.08 -37.57
CA PRO A 28 5.34 4.22 -38.19
C PRO A 28 4.33 5.09 -38.96
N PRO A 29 3.59 4.53 -39.94
CA PRO A 29 2.73 5.31 -40.82
C PRO A 29 1.75 6.22 -40.04
N PRO A 30 1.42 7.42 -40.57
CA PRO A 30 0.67 8.47 -39.86
C PRO A 30 -0.73 8.06 -39.35
N ASP A 31 -1.31 6.99 -39.87
CA ASP A 31 -2.64 6.50 -39.51
C ASP A 31 -2.76 5.95 -38.07
N ILE A 32 -1.65 5.80 -37.33
CA ILE A 32 -1.70 5.43 -35.90
C ILE A 32 -1.98 6.65 -35.00
N PHE A 33 -1.77 7.88 -35.49
CA PHE A 33 -1.89 9.12 -34.71
C PHE A 33 -3.01 10.05 -35.18
N ALA A 34 -3.95 9.56 -35.99
CA ALA A 34 -5.16 10.32 -36.31
C ALA A 34 -5.91 10.65 -35.01
N THR A 35 -5.79 11.91 -34.57
CA THR A 35 -6.49 12.49 -33.45
C THR A 35 -7.99 12.48 -33.74
N LYS A 36 -8.65 11.38 -33.40
CA LYS A 36 -10.07 11.42 -33.09
C LYS A 36 -10.19 12.17 -31.77
N THR A 37 -11.00 13.21 -31.74
CA THR A 37 -11.61 13.69 -30.49
C THR A 37 -12.01 12.46 -29.68
N ALA A 38 -11.55 12.37 -28.44
CA ALA A 38 -11.79 11.19 -27.61
C ALA A 38 -13.30 10.88 -27.66
N PRO A 39 -13.73 9.76 -28.26
CA PRO A 39 -15.13 9.38 -28.21
C PRO A 39 -15.54 9.24 -26.73
N PRO A 40 -16.84 9.27 -26.39
CA PRO A 40 -17.28 8.74 -25.12
C PRO A 40 -16.59 7.39 -24.96
N VAL A 41 -15.78 7.22 -23.91
CA VAL A 41 -15.11 5.96 -23.68
C VAL A 41 -16.21 4.95 -23.38
N GLU A 42 -16.65 4.23 -24.42
CA GLU A 42 -17.47 3.05 -24.27
C GLU A 42 -16.76 2.15 -23.25
N SER A 43 -17.53 1.63 -22.30
CA SER A 43 -17.03 0.64 -21.34
C SER A 43 -16.26 -0.42 -22.13
N PRO A 44 -14.99 -0.68 -21.81
CA PRO A 44 -14.18 -1.59 -22.60
C PRO A 44 -14.93 -2.92 -22.73
N PRO A 45 -15.00 -3.52 -23.94
CA PRO A 45 -15.67 -4.80 -24.11
C PRO A 45 -15.09 -5.76 -23.07
N VAL A 46 -15.99 -6.39 -22.31
CA VAL A 46 -15.62 -7.44 -21.36
C VAL A 46 -15.04 -8.57 -22.19
N ARG A 47 -13.73 -8.53 -22.45
CA ARG A 47 -12.97 -9.72 -22.82
C ARG A 47 -13.36 -10.77 -21.78
N LYS A 48 -13.63 -12.01 -22.22
CA LYS A 48 -13.81 -13.18 -21.34
C LYS A 48 -12.53 -13.35 -20.50
N HIS A 49 -12.39 -12.56 -19.46
CA HIS A 49 -11.20 -12.44 -18.65
C HIS A 49 -11.41 -13.23 -17.39
N GLY A 50 -10.79 -14.41 -17.35
CA GLY A 50 -10.60 -15.19 -16.14
C GLY A 50 -11.89 -15.79 -15.58
N HIS A 51 -11.76 -16.93 -14.93
CA HIS A 51 -12.84 -17.44 -14.09
C HIS A 51 -13.26 -16.36 -13.08
N ALA A 52 -14.56 -16.31 -12.78
CA ALA A 52 -15.10 -15.51 -11.70
C ALA A 52 -14.44 -15.96 -10.38
N TYR A 53 -13.35 -15.29 -10.00
CA TYR A 53 -12.44 -15.76 -8.96
C TYR A 53 -13.10 -15.80 -7.58
N TRP A 54 -14.29 -15.25 -7.41
CA TRP A 54 -15.09 -15.33 -6.19
C TRP A 54 -15.99 -16.56 -6.10
N GLN A 55 -16.31 -17.22 -7.23
CA GLN A 55 -17.32 -18.30 -7.24
C GLN A 55 -16.88 -19.58 -6.53
N HIS A 56 -15.60 -19.70 -6.16
CA HIS A 56 -15.14 -20.77 -5.28
C HIS A 56 -15.62 -20.59 -3.82
N ILE A 57 -16.06 -19.38 -3.46
CA ILE A 57 -16.73 -19.13 -2.18
C ILE A 57 -18.17 -19.57 -2.32
N GLY A 58 -18.59 -20.57 -1.55
CA GLY A 58 -19.93 -21.18 -1.69
C GLY A 58 -21.09 -20.19 -1.60
N ALA A 59 -20.98 -19.15 -0.75
CA ALA A 59 -21.97 -18.09 -0.63
C ALA A 59 -22.06 -17.16 -1.86
N TRP A 60 -21.05 -17.18 -2.73
CA TRP A 60 -20.95 -16.31 -3.91
C TRP A 60 -20.88 -17.10 -5.23
N LYS A 61 -21.12 -18.41 -5.20
CA LYS A 61 -21.07 -19.29 -6.39
C LYS A 61 -22.00 -18.82 -7.51
N ASP A 62 -23.17 -18.27 -7.16
CA ASP A 62 -24.21 -17.83 -8.09
C ASP A 62 -24.20 -16.31 -8.29
N VAL A 63 -23.29 -15.58 -7.63
CA VAL A 63 -23.16 -14.12 -7.81
C VAL A 63 -22.59 -13.86 -9.19
N SER A 64 -23.32 -13.11 -9.99
CA SER A 64 -22.92 -12.76 -11.35
C SER A 64 -21.69 -11.84 -11.34
N GLN A 65 -21.00 -11.77 -12.47
CA GLN A 65 -19.89 -10.83 -12.63
C GLN A 65 -20.35 -9.36 -12.51
N GLU A 66 -21.54 -9.03 -12.99
CA GLU A 66 -22.09 -7.68 -12.89
C GLU A 66 -22.31 -7.28 -11.42
N GLU A 67 -22.95 -8.17 -10.64
CA GLU A 67 -23.16 -7.96 -9.22
C GLU A 67 -21.83 -7.86 -8.47
N PHE A 68 -20.93 -8.83 -8.65
CA PHE A 68 -19.65 -8.83 -7.92
C PHE A 68 -18.81 -7.59 -8.25
N LEU A 69 -18.84 -7.12 -9.49
CA LEU A 69 -18.09 -5.93 -9.91
C LEU A 69 -18.75 -4.60 -9.53
N SER A 70 -19.95 -4.61 -8.94
CA SER A 70 -20.58 -3.41 -8.41
C SER A 70 -19.91 -2.97 -7.10
N TYR A 71 -19.55 -1.69 -6.99
CA TYR A 71 -19.05 -1.15 -5.72
C TYR A 71 -20.11 -1.20 -4.62
N ARG A 72 -21.38 -0.93 -4.98
CA ARG A 72 -22.51 -1.04 -4.07
C ARG A 72 -22.65 -2.45 -3.50
N TRP A 73 -22.46 -3.48 -4.33
CA TRP A 73 -22.52 -4.87 -3.86
C TRP A 73 -21.34 -5.20 -2.92
N GLN A 74 -20.12 -4.78 -3.28
CA GLN A 74 -18.94 -4.99 -2.44
C GLN A 74 -19.09 -4.35 -1.06
N THR A 75 -19.61 -3.13 -1.01
CA THR A 75 -19.84 -2.40 0.24
C THR A 75 -20.97 -3.01 1.08
N SER A 76 -22.08 -3.44 0.46
CA SER A 76 -23.19 -4.06 1.20
C SER A 76 -22.86 -5.44 1.77
N HIS A 77 -21.89 -6.15 1.18
CA HIS A 77 -21.42 -7.46 1.64
C HIS A 77 -20.07 -7.39 2.38
N THR A 78 -19.59 -6.19 2.73
CA THR A 78 -18.39 -6.04 3.55
C THR A 78 -18.60 -6.64 4.95
N ILE A 79 -17.65 -7.47 5.37
CA ILE A 79 -17.58 -7.99 6.74
C ILE A 79 -16.94 -6.91 7.60
N ASP A 80 -17.66 -6.39 8.59
CA ASP A 80 -17.27 -5.22 9.39
C ASP A 80 -17.34 -5.45 10.91
N ARG A 81 -17.60 -6.68 11.33
CA ARG A 81 -17.73 -7.08 12.74
C ARG A 81 -17.42 -8.56 12.95
N LYS A 82 -17.05 -8.91 14.18
CA LYS A 82 -16.57 -10.24 14.58
C LYS A 82 -17.53 -11.37 14.20
N ASP A 83 -18.81 -11.26 14.52
CA ASP A 83 -19.80 -12.32 14.27
C ASP A 83 -20.01 -12.60 12.77
N LYS A 84 -19.88 -11.57 11.91
CA LYS A 84 -19.94 -11.78 10.46
C LYS A 84 -18.69 -12.51 9.96
N LEU A 85 -17.51 -12.17 10.49
CA LEU A 85 -16.27 -12.85 10.13
C LEU A 85 -16.30 -14.31 10.55
N LEU A 86 -16.65 -14.61 11.80
CA LEU A 86 -16.68 -15.99 12.31
C LEU A 86 -17.66 -16.87 11.51
N ARG A 87 -18.85 -16.35 11.19
CA ARG A 87 -19.82 -17.06 10.32
C ARG A 87 -19.29 -17.31 8.91
N PHE A 88 -18.61 -16.32 8.32
CA PHE A 88 -17.99 -16.50 7.02
C PHE A 88 -16.92 -17.59 7.06
N LEU A 89 -16.00 -17.51 8.03
CA LEU A 89 -14.93 -18.49 8.22
C LEU A 89 -15.47 -19.90 8.47
N GLU A 90 -16.52 -20.03 9.29
CA GLU A 90 -17.19 -21.30 9.54
C GLU A 90 -17.71 -21.96 8.25
N ALA A 91 -18.15 -21.14 7.28
CA ALA A 91 -18.68 -21.61 6.01
C ALA A 91 -17.59 -21.97 4.97
N VAL A 92 -16.40 -21.34 5.03
CA VAL A 92 -15.36 -21.50 3.98
C VAL A 92 -14.17 -22.37 4.38
N LEU A 93 -13.91 -22.52 5.68
CA LEU A 93 -12.77 -23.30 6.16
C LEU A 93 -13.02 -24.81 6.03
N PRO A 94 -12.00 -25.63 5.75
CA PRO A 94 -12.11 -27.09 5.83
C PRO A 94 -12.33 -27.55 7.29
N GLU A 95 -12.89 -28.74 7.48
CA GLU A 95 -13.09 -29.30 8.83
C GLU A 95 -11.74 -29.55 9.54
N ARG A 96 -10.76 -30.06 8.80
CA ARG A 96 -9.36 -30.21 9.24
C ARG A 96 -8.51 -29.12 8.59
N ILE A 97 -7.73 -28.42 9.40
CA ILE A 97 -6.86 -27.33 8.95
C ILE A 97 -5.49 -27.94 8.59
N PRO A 98 -5.03 -27.77 7.33
CA PRO A 98 -3.69 -28.21 6.94
C PRO A 98 -2.63 -27.57 7.83
N GLN A 99 -1.70 -28.39 8.31
CA GLN A 99 -0.61 -27.91 9.14
C GLN A 99 0.49 -27.29 8.27
N PRO A 100 1.19 -26.25 8.75
CA PRO A 100 2.34 -25.69 8.07
C PRO A 100 3.44 -26.72 7.87
N ALA A 101 4.30 -26.51 6.87
CA ALA A 101 5.44 -27.39 6.64
C ALA A 101 6.44 -27.41 7.80
N ALA A 102 6.49 -26.36 8.62
CA ALA A 102 7.42 -26.23 9.73
C ALA A 102 6.93 -26.96 11.01
N VAL A 103 7.75 -27.89 11.51
CA VAL A 103 7.45 -28.78 12.66
C VAL A 103 7.22 -28.01 13.97
N ASN A 104 7.89 -26.87 14.17
CA ASN A 104 7.80 -26.03 15.38
C ASN A 104 6.92 -24.78 15.16
N SER A 105 5.85 -24.89 14.38
CA SER A 105 4.96 -23.75 14.16
C SER A 105 4.17 -23.40 15.42
N ALA A 106 4.03 -22.09 15.67
CA ALA A 106 3.13 -21.55 16.69
C ALA A 106 1.67 -22.01 16.51
N TRP A 107 1.32 -22.48 15.31
CA TRP A 107 -0.02 -22.93 14.93
C TRP A 107 -0.26 -24.43 15.11
N SER A 108 0.69 -25.17 15.68
CA SER A 108 0.60 -26.64 15.90
C SER A 108 -0.65 -27.10 16.68
N ARG A 109 -1.30 -26.18 17.41
CA ARG A 109 -2.55 -26.42 18.15
C ARG A 109 -3.80 -26.25 17.29
N ILE A 110 -3.73 -25.58 16.16
CA ILE A 110 -4.87 -25.32 15.27
C ILE A 110 -5.05 -26.50 14.31
N LYS A 111 -5.83 -27.51 14.70
CA LYS A 111 -6.00 -28.74 13.89
C LYS A 111 -7.33 -28.80 13.16
N THR A 112 -8.34 -28.16 13.72
CA THR A 112 -9.72 -28.20 13.23
C THR A 112 -10.23 -26.80 12.92
N ARG A 113 -11.33 -26.73 12.17
CA ARG A 113 -12.09 -25.49 11.97
C ARG A 113 -12.40 -24.79 13.29
N HIS A 114 -12.82 -25.57 14.30
CA HIS A 114 -13.17 -25.03 15.61
C HIS A 114 -11.96 -24.37 16.29
N ASP A 115 -10.80 -25.03 16.28
CA ASP A 115 -9.57 -24.46 16.84
C ASP A 115 -9.19 -23.14 16.13
N PHE A 116 -9.32 -23.10 14.80
CA PHE A 116 -9.02 -21.89 14.03
C PHE A 116 -9.97 -20.74 14.38
N LEU A 117 -11.27 -21.01 14.47
CA LEU A 117 -12.25 -19.98 14.84
C LEU A 117 -12.02 -19.44 16.27
N ALA A 118 -11.67 -20.32 17.22
CA ALA A 118 -11.32 -19.93 18.57
C ALA A 118 -10.05 -19.06 18.60
N ASP A 119 -9.03 -19.43 17.80
CA ASP A 119 -7.77 -18.69 17.72
C ASP A 119 -7.93 -17.32 17.03
N VAL A 120 -8.80 -17.22 16.02
CA VAL A 120 -9.21 -15.93 15.42
C VAL A 120 -9.92 -15.07 16.46
N GLU A 121 -10.86 -15.63 17.23
CA GLU A 121 -11.55 -14.86 18.26
C GLU A 121 -10.58 -14.34 19.33
N GLY A 122 -9.65 -15.17 19.81
CA GLY A 122 -8.60 -14.75 20.73
C GLY A 122 -7.72 -13.66 20.13
N GLY A 123 -7.32 -13.80 18.86
CA GLY A 123 -6.49 -12.83 18.15
C GLY A 123 -7.19 -11.49 17.98
N MET A 124 -8.50 -11.50 17.71
CA MET A 124 -9.31 -10.27 17.58
C MET A 124 -9.49 -9.51 18.90
N LYS A 125 -9.49 -10.21 20.05
CA LYS A 125 -9.54 -9.56 21.37
C LYS A 125 -8.24 -8.81 21.67
N ALA A 126 -7.11 -9.42 21.32
CA ALA A 126 -5.79 -8.82 21.53
C ALA A 126 -5.48 -7.69 20.52
N ALA A 127 -5.90 -7.84 19.26
CA ALA A 127 -5.49 -6.93 18.19
C ALA A 127 -6.00 -5.49 18.38
N PRO A 128 -5.16 -4.46 18.16
CA PRO A 128 -5.59 -3.05 18.22
C PRO A 128 -6.45 -2.64 17.03
N MET A 129 -6.41 -3.39 15.93
CA MET A 129 -7.17 -3.09 14.72
C MET A 129 -8.48 -3.88 14.67
N SER A 130 -9.58 -3.17 14.41
CA SER A 130 -10.89 -3.79 14.16
C SER A 130 -10.94 -4.53 12.82
N VAL A 131 -11.84 -5.50 12.66
CA VAL A 131 -12.03 -6.19 11.37
C VAL A 131 -12.84 -5.35 10.38
N ARG A 132 -12.36 -5.26 9.14
CA ARG A 132 -13.15 -4.86 7.98
C ARG A 132 -12.56 -5.47 6.71
N LEU A 133 -13.36 -6.23 5.96
CA LEU A 133 -12.93 -7.00 4.79
C LEU A 133 -13.98 -6.96 3.69
N THR A 134 -13.56 -6.62 2.47
CA THR A 134 -14.40 -6.65 1.28
C THR A 134 -14.55 -8.09 0.75
N PRO A 135 -15.67 -8.41 0.08
CA PRO A 135 -15.81 -9.68 -0.64
C PRO A 135 -14.66 -9.95 -1.63
N HIS A 136 -14.15 -8.91 -2.26
CA HIS A 136 -12.94 -8.98 -3.09
C HIS A 136 -11.76 -9.61 -2.38
N MET A 137 -11.35 -9.08 -1.22
CA MET A 137 -10.19 -9.61 -0.50
C MET A 137 -10.44 -11.02 0.03
N LEU A 138 -11.67 -11.29 0.47
CA LEU A 138 -12.09 -12.62 0.89
C LEU A 138 -12.07 -13.64 -0.27
N SER A 139 -12.27 -13.19 -1.51
CA SER A 139 -12.18 -14.02 -2.72
C SER A 139 -10.75 -14.20 -3.24
N VAL A 140 -9.77 -13.49 -2.68
CA VAL A 140 -8.35 -13.61 -3.09
C VAL A 140 -7.56 -14.49 -2.11
N ALA A 141 -8.06 -14.63 -0.88
CA ALA A 141 -7.50 -15.51 0.14
C ALA A 141 -7.74 -16.99 -0.18
N ASP A 142 -6.74 -17.83 0.12
CA ASP A 142 -6.86 -19.28 0.07
C ASP A 142 -7.36 -19.84 1.41
N TRP A 143 -8.65 -20.18 1.45
CA TRP A 143 -9.28 -20.76 2.65
C TRP A 143 -9.02 -22.25 2.84
N HIS A 144 -8.38 -22.93 1.88
CA HIS A 144 -7.99 -24.34 2.03
C HIS A 144 -6.66 -24.46 2.78
N ASN A 145 -5.75 -23.50 2.61
CA ASN A 145 -4.53 -23.37 3.43
C ASN A 145 -4.53 -22.05 4.24
N PRO A 146 -5.47 -21.88 5.18
CA PRO A 146 -5.70 -20.58 5.80
C PRO A 146 -4.54 -20.17 6.70
N LEU A 147 -3.80 -21.10 7.31
CA LEU A 147 -2.70 -20.78 8.21
C LEU A 147 -1.57 -20.03 7.48
N GLU A 148 -1.15 -20.50 6.31
CA GLU A 148 -0.05 -19.90 5.54
C GLU A 148 -0.53 -18.88 4.49
N ASP A 149 -1.84 -18.65 4.35
CA ASP A 149 -2.35 -17.73 3.33
C ASP A 149 -1.87 -16.27 3.56
N PRO A 150 -1.13 -15.68 2.59
CA PRO A 150 -0.52 -14.36 2.74
C PRO A 150 -1.56 -13.23 2.75
N ILE A 151 -2.77 -13.47 2.24
CA ILE A 151 -3.85 -12.48 2.25
C ILE A 151 -4.48 -12.43 3.64
N ARG A 152 -4.89 -13.57 4.20
CA ARG A 152 -5.39 -13.68 5.56
C ARG A 152 -4.42 -13.05 6.56
N ARG A 153 -3.13 -13.37 6.46
CA ARG A 153 -2.07 -12.82 7.34
C ARG A 153 -2.07 -11.29 7.40
N GLN A 154 -2.53 -10.59 6.37
CA GLN A 154 -2.59 -9.13 6.36
C GLN A 154 -3.79 -8.53 7.14
N PHE A 155 -4.83 -9.33 7.42
CA PHE A 155 -6.11 -8.78 7.91
C PHE A 155 -6.69 -9.51 9.13
N ILE A 156 -6.54 -10.84 9.22
CA ILE A 156 -7.17 -11.64 10.28
C ILE A 156 -6.09 -12.12 11.26
N PRO A 157 -6.05 -11.59 12.49
CA PRO A 157 -5.08 -12.03 13.50
C PRO A 157 -5.42 -13.44 13.99
N LEU A 158 -4.38 -14.18 14.37
CA LEU A 158 -4.47 -15.47 15.05
C LEU A 158 -3.78 -15.32 16.40
N GLN A 159 -4.47 -15.68 17.49
CA GLN A 159 -3.94 -15.56 18.85
C GLN A 159 -2.59 -16.27 18.97
N SER A 160 -2.52 -17.50 18.46
CA SER A 160 -1.31 -18.32 18.46
C SER A 160 -0.12 -17.70 17.70
N ALA A 161 -0.37 -16.76 16.77
CA ALA A 161 0.67 -16.08 16.03
C ALA A 161 1.20 -14.83 16.74
N ILE A 162 0.39 -14.21 17.60
CA ILE A 162 0.74 -12.93 18.23
C ILE A 162 1.92 -13.16 19.18
N LYS A 163 2.99 -12.40 18.95
CA LYS A 163 4.13 -12.30 19.85
C LYS A 163 3.98 -11.08 20.76
N GLU A 164 4.70 -11.09 21.88
CA GLU A 164 4.86 -9.88 22.69
C GLU A 164 5.55 -8.80 21.86
N ASP A 165 5.07 -7.56 21.98
CA ASP A 165 5.69 -6.44 21.30
C ASP A 165 7.07 -6.15 21.87
N HIS A 166 7.99 -5.67 21.03
CA HIS A 166 9.32 -5.27 21.47
C HIS A 166 9.23 -4.19 22.57
N PRO A 167 10.07 -4.23 23.64
CA PRO A 167 10.00 -3.27 24.75
C PRO A 167 10.15 -1.80 24.37
N ALA A 168 10.81 -1.51 23.24
CA ALA A 168 10.97 -0.17 22.69
C ALA A 168 9.77 0.32 21.84
N LEU A 169 8.70 -0.46 21.73
CA LEU A 169 7.50 -0.05 21.00
C LEU A 169 6.76 1.06 21.75
N GLU A 170 6.45 2.13 21.03
CA GLU A 170 5.46 3.13 21.43
C GLU A 170 4.18 2.97 20.60
N LEU A 171 3.01 3.34 21.16
CA LEU A 171 1.72 3.15 20.48
C LEU A 171 1.61 4.02 19.22
N ASP A 172 2.10 5.25 19.27
CA ASP A 172 2.33 6.12 18.10
C ASP A 172 3.82 6.12 17.79
N SER A 173 4.34 4.98 17.34
CA SER A 173 5.79 4.75 17.14
C SER A 173 6.46 5.73 16.18
N LEU A 174 5.66 6.38 15.33
CA LEU A 174 6.13 7.38 14.39
C LEU A 174 6.03 8.80 14.94
N HIS A 175 5.47 9.05 16.13
CA HIS A 175 5.25 10.39 16.70
C HIS A 175 4.40 11.31 15.82
N GLU A 176 3.37 10.78 15.17
CA GLU A 176 2.50 11.59 14.30
C GLU A 176 1.65 12.61 15.08
N THR A 177 1.33 12.30 16.33
CA THR A 177 0.53 13.18 17.20
C THR A 177 1.33 14.40 17.65
N ASP A 178 2.59 14.20 18.04
CA ASP A 178 3.47 15.28 18.51
C ASP A 178 3.90 16.20 17.36
N ASP A 179 4.03 15.65 16.15
CA ASP A 179 4.29 16.39 14.91
C ASP A 179 3.04 17.10 14.34
N SER A 180 1.92 17.19 15.08
CA SER A 180 0.63 17.69 14.58
C SER A 180 0.38 19.16 15.01
N PRO A 181 0.72 20.18 14.20
CA PRO A 181 0.46 21.59 14.55
C PRO A 181 -1.03 21.91 14.74
N VAL A 182 -1.91 21.20 14.05
CA VAL A 182 -3.36 21.22 14.28
C VAL A 182 -3.90 19.78 14.21
N PRO A 183 -4.99 19.43 14.93
CA PRO A 183 -5.49 18.07 14.98
C PRO A 183 -5.75 17.44 13.60
N GLY A 184 -4.99 16.41 13.27
CA GLY A 184 -5.12 15.64 12.03
C GLY A 184 -4.36 16.19 10.83
N LEU A 185 -3.42 17.11 11.06
CA LEU A 185 -2.43 17.52 10.08
C LEU A 185 -1.03 17.33 10.66
N VAL A 186 -0.28 16.36 10.16
CA VAL A 186 1.10 16.06 10.62
C VAL A 186 2.10 16.85 9.76
N HIS A 187 3.03 17.57 10.37
CA HIS A 187 4.04 18.39 9.69
C HIS A 187 5.44 18.13 10.24
N ARG A 188 5.97 16.92 9.95
CA ARG A 188 7.33 16.50 10.33
C ARG A 188 8.44 17.12 9.49
N TYR A 189 8.20 17.21 8.19
CA TYR A 189 9.25 17.55 7.22
C TYR A 189 9.13 19.01 6.80
N PRO A 190 10.23 19.68 6.41
CA PRO A 190 10.22 21.12 6.14
C PRO A 190 9.19 21.63 5.13
N ASP A 191 8.87 20.83 4.11
CA ASP A 191 8.09 21.25 2.94
C ASP A 191 6.82 20.43 2.70
N LYS A 192 6.46 19.52 3.61
CA LYS A 192 5.38 18.56 3.35
C LYS A 192 4.59 18.16 4.58
N VAL A 193 3.29 17.99 4.37
CA VAL A 193 2.31 17.67 5.40
C VAL A 193 1.48 16.44 5.04
N LEU A 194 0.99 15.75 6.07
CA LEU A 194 0.06 14.65 5.98
C LEU A 194 -1.31 15.07 6.52
N PHE A 195 -2.29 15.18 5.63
CA PHE A 195 -3.66 15.56 5.89
C PHE A 195 -4.51 14.31 6.18
N LEU A 196 -4.89 14.08 7.44
CA LEU A 196 -5.69 12.92 7.87
C LEU A 196 -7.18 13.18 7.65
N ALA A 197 -7.66 12.96 6.43
CA ALA A 197 -9.01 13.34 6.00
C ALA A 197 -10.12 12.54 6.73
N THR A 198 -9.89 11.26 6.99
CA THR A 198 -10.87 10.31 7.56
C THR A 198 -10.17 9.32 8.47
N SER A 199 -10.87 8.61 9.37
CA SER A 199 -10.35 7.43 10.09
C SER A 199 -10.91 6.09 9.59
N VAL A 200 -11.55 6.06 8.41
CA VAL A 200 -12.19 4.84 7.86
C VAL A 200 -11.49 4.39 6.58
N CYS A 201 -11.36 3.08 6.43
CA CYS A 201 -10.79 2.42 5.26
C CYS A 201 -11.82 1.45 4.62
N PRO A 202 -11.68 1.08 3.34
CA PRO A 202 -12.47 0.00 2.74
C PRO A 202 -12.19 -1.37 3.41
N VAL A 203 -10.94 -1.59 3.84
CA VAL A 203 -10.52 -2.74 4.67
C VAL A 203 -9.57 -2.27 5.77
N TYR A 204 -9.46 -3.03 6.86
CA TYR A 204 -8.52 -2.73 7.93
C TYR A 204 -7.35 -3.73 7.94
N CYS A 205 -6.17 -3.24 7.59
CA CYS A 205 -4.92 -4.01 7.64
C CYS A 205 -4.49 -4.18 9.10
N ARG A 206 -4.12 -5.39 9.53
CA ARG A 206 -3.68 -5.59 10.93
C ARG A 206 -2.39 -4.84 11.27
N PHE A 207 -1.53 -4.63 10.27
CA PHE A 207 -0.26 -3.88 10.34
C PHE A 207 -0.42 -2.37 10.11
N CYS A 208 -1.62 -1.81 10.31
CA CYS A 208 -1.85 -0.39 10.13
C CYS A 208 -1.09 0.42 11.21
N THR A 209 -0.19 1.29 10.77
CA THR A 209 0.59 2.21 11.62
C THR A 209 -0.29 3.10 12.49
N ARG A 210 -1.48 3.44 12.00
CA ARG A 210 -2.49 4.24 12.70
C ARG A 210 -3.56 3.38 13.35
N SER A 211 -3.25 2.15 13.75
CA SER A 211 -4.21 1.29 14.45
C SER A 211 -4.75 1.91 15.74
N TYR A 212 -4.06 2.89 16.32
CA TYR A 212 -4.53 3.68 17.45
C TYR A 212 -5.65 4.69 17.11
N ALA A 213 -5.82 5.10 15.85
CA ALA A 213 -6.78 6.13 15.43
C ALA A 213 -7.75 5.70 14.31
N VAL A 214 -7.38 4.70 13.50
CA VAL A 214 -8.17 4.22 12.36
C VAL A 214 -9.09 3.07 12.79
N GLY A 215 -10.34 3.13 12.33
CA GLY A 215 -11.36 2.12 12.56
C GLY A 215 -12.17 2.30 13.84
N ASN A 216 -12.94 1.26 14.18
CA ASN A 216 -13.77 1.25 15.38
C ASN A 216 -12.92 0.91 16.62
N ASN A 217 -13.46 1.19 17.80
CA ASN A 217 -12.90 0.72 19.06
C ASN A 217 -12.74 -0.81 19.05
N THR A 218 -11.68 -1.30 19.69
CA THR A 218 -11.45 -2.70 20.00
C THR A 218 -11.47 -2.91 21.52
N GLU A 219 -11.34 -4.15 21.97
CA GLU A 219 -11.17 -4.45 23.40
C GLU A 219 -9.83 -3.90 23.94
N SER A 220 -8.82 -3.73 23.07
CA SER A 220 -7.49 -3.26 23.44
C SER A 220 -7.25 -1.76 23.23
N VAL A 221 -8.05 -1.07 22.40
CA VAL A 221 -7.83 0.33 22.04
C VAL A 221 -9.15 1.09 21.84
N ILE A 222 -9.28 2.24 22.52
CA ILE A 222 -10.34 3.23 22.29
C ILE A 222 -9.83 4.30 21.33
N LYS A 223 -10.60 4.62 20.28
CA LYS A 223 -10.18 5.49 19.18
C LYS A 223 -11.06 6.72 19.07
N ALA A 224 -10.44 7.87 18.85
CA ALA A 224 -11.16 9.10 18.56
C ALA A 224 -11.67 9.09 17.11
N SER A 225 -12.97 9.34 16.92
CA SER A 225 -13.56 9.39 15.58
C SER A 225 -13.09 10.62 14.80
N GLN A 226 -12.44 10.40 13.66
CA GLN A 226 -12.01 11.45 12.75
C GLN A 226 -12.95 11.56 11.55
N LYS A 227 -14.20 11.99 11.80
CA LYS A 227 -15.21 12.10 10.75
C LYS A 227 -14.75 13.05 9.61
N PRO A 228 -15.01 12.71 8.34
CA PRO A 228 -14.63 13.52 7.19
C PRO A 228 -15.59 14.71 7.04
N THR A 229 -15.43 15.73 7.88
CA THR A 229 -16.29 16.91 7.87
C THR A 229 -15.49 18.15 7.47
N ARG A 230 -16.11 19.03 6.68
CA ARG A 230 -15.50 20.32 6.29
C ARG A 230 -15.05 21.11 7.51
N LYS A 231 -15.86 21.16 8.57
CA LYS A 231 -15.53 21.89 9.82
C LYS A 231 -14.21 21.44 10.41
N ARG A 232 -13.92 20.14 10.42
CA ARG A 232 -12.66 19.60 10.93
C ARG A 232 -11.48 19.96 10.04
N TRP A 233 -11.68 19.93 8.73
CA TRP A 233 -10.64 20.21 7.75
C TRP A 233 -10.27 21.70 7.63
N GLU A 234 -11.15 22.60 8.07
CA GLU A 234 -10.93 24.04 7.95
C GLU A 234 -9.61 24.47 8.62
N ALA A 235 -9.38 24.05 9.87
CA ALA A 235 -8.13 24.35 10.58
C ALA A 235 -6.88 23.79 9.88
N MET A 236 -7.00 22.64 9.20
CA MET A 236 -5.90 22.06 8.42
C MET A 236 -5.60 22.90 7.17
N PHE A 237 -6.65 23.37 6.48
CA PHE A 237 -6.48 24.26 5.34
C PHE A 237 -5.90 25.60 5.74
N GLU A 238 -6.40 26.22 6.81
CA GLU A 238 -5.89 27.49 7.34
C GLU A 238 -4.39 27.39 7.67
N TYR A 239 -3.95 26.28 8.28
CA TYR A 239 -2.54 26.04 8.54
C TYR A 239 -1.71 25.95 7.24
N ILE A 240 -2.17 25.17 6.25
CA ILE A 240 -1.45 25.02 4.98
C ILE A 240 -1.40 26.36 4.23
N GLU A 241 -2.52 27.09 4.19
CA GLU A 241 -2.64 28.41 3.56
C GLU A 241 -1.70 29.44 4.19
N SER A 242 -1.52 29.39 5.51
CA SER A 242 -0.64 30.29 6.28
C SER A 242 0.82 29.85 6.36
N THR A 243 1.19 28.70 5.78
CA THR A 243 2.56 28.15 5.85
C THR A 243 3.18 28.00 4.45
N PRO A 244 3.81 29.06 3.89
CA PRO A 244 4.34 29.08 2.52
C PRO A 244 5.40 28.01 2.19
N ALA A 245 6.06 27.45 3.21
CA ALA A 245 7.03 26.37 3.05
C ALA A 245 6.39 25.05 2.56
N VAL A 246 5.10 24.84 2.81
CA VAL A 246 4.40 23.58 2.47
C VAL A 246 4.14 23.50 0.96
N GLN A 247 4.87 22.62 0.27
CA GLN A 247 4.73 22.42 -1.17
C GLN A 247 4.11 21.06 -1.53
N ASP A 248 4.10 20.10 -0.61
CA ASP A 248 3.61 18.74 -0.86
C ASP A 248 2.62 18.30 0.23
N VAL A 249 1.42 17.89 -0.19
CA VAL A 249 0.33 17.46 0.70
C VAL A 249 -0.06 16.02 0.40
N VAL A 250 0.02 15.15 1.41
CA VAL A 250 -0.52 13.79 1.35
C VAL A 250 -1.91 13.76 1.99
N VAL A 251 -2.95 13.48 1.22
CA VAL A 251 -4.30 13.24 1.71
C VAL A 251 -4.43 11.76 2.07
N SER A 252 -4.57 11.47 3.37
CA SER A 252 -4.62 10.12 3.94
C SER A 252 -5.52 10.08 5.19
N GLY A 253 -5.08 9.44 6.28
CA GLY A 253 -5.87 9.11 7.46
C GLY A 253 -6.07 7.60 7.54
N GLY A 254 -7.32 7.17 7.38
CA GLY A 254 -7.67 5.83 6.96
C GLY A 254 -7.36 5.65 5.48
N ASP A 255 -8.34 5.92 4.61
CA ASP A 255 -8.17 5.76 3.17
C ASP A 255 -8.92 6.86 2.40
N SER A 256 -8.26 7.56 1.47
CA SER A 256 -8.94 8.57 0.64
C SER A 256 -10.05 7.98 -0.23
N TYR A 257 -10.03 6.66 -0.46
CA TYR A 257 -11.11 5.88 -1.09
C TYR A 257 -12.39 5.86 -0.30
N TYR A 258 -12.40 6.27 0.97
CA TYR A 258 -13.64 6.34 1.74
C TYR A 258 -14.37 7.67 1.56
N LEU A 259 -13.67 8.71 1.08
CA LEU A 259 -14.28 10.00 0.82
C LEU A 259 -15.40 9.86 -0.22
N GLN A 260 -16.46 10.64 -0.04
CA GLN A 260 -17.49 10.83 -1.05
C GLN A 260 -16.97 11.75 -2.18
N PRO A 261 -17.55 11.69 -3.39
CA PRO A 261 -17.11 12.52 -4.51
C PRO A 261 -17.00 14.01 -4.15
N GLU A 262 -17.98 14.57 -3.44
CA GLU A 262 -18.02 16.00 -3.08
C GLU A 262 -16.91 16.35 -2.07
N GLN A 263 -16.61 15.44 -1.16
CA GLN A 263 -15.52 15.58 -0.19
C GLN A 263 -14.16 15.53 -0.88
N LEU A 264 -13.97 14.57 -1.77
CA LEU A 264 -12.75 14.44 -2.57
C LEU A 264 -12.53 15.69 -3.42
N GLN A 265 -13.60 16.20 -4.05
CA GLN A 265 -13.58 17.42 -4.84
C GLN A 265 -13.23 18.65 -4.00
N LEU A 266 -13.84 18.81 -2.81
CA LEU A 266 -13.55 19.90 -1.89
C LEU A 266 -12.07 19.94 -1.52
N VAL A 267 -11.53 18.81 -1.06
CA VAL A 267 -10.12 18.70 -0.64
C VAL A 267 -9.19 18.96 -1.82
N GLY A 268 -9.40 18.27 -2.95
CA GLY A 268 -8.55 18.40 -4.13
C GLY A 268 -8.54 19.81 -4.71
N LYS A 269 -9.71 20.44 -4.90
CA LYS A 269 -9.78 21.80 -5.44
C LYS A 269 -9.15 22.82 -4.51
N ARG A 270 -9.42 22.75 -3.20
CA ARG A 270 -8.86 23.72 -2.25
C ARG A 270 -7.34 23.64 -2.19
N LEU A 271 -6.77 22.45 -2.10
CA LEU A 271 -5.31 22.28 -2.14
C LEU A 271 -4.69 22.79 -3.46
N LEU A 272 -5.34 22.55 -4.61
CA LEU A 272 -4.88 23.07 -5.89
C LEU A 272 -4.93 24.60 -5.99
N GLN A 273 -5.85 25.26 -5.27
CA GLN A 273 -5.96 26.73 -5.23
C GLN A 273 -4.86 27.40 -4.40
N ILE A 274 -4.23 26.69 -3.46
CA ILE A 274 -3.15 27.23 -2.63
C ILE A 274 -1.89 27.44 -3.49
N PRO A 275 -1.39 28.68 -3.69
CA PRO A 275 -0.34 28.95 -4.68
C PRO A 275 0.96 28.16 -4.47
N HIS A 276 1.42 28.03 -3.23
CA HIS A 276 2.68 27.34 -2.89
C HIS A 276 2.58 25.81 -2.90
N VAL A 277 1.39 25.22 -2.88
CA VAL A 277 1.21 23.75 -2.97
C VAL A 277 1.41 23.29 -4.41
N GLN A 278 2.42 22.44 -4.64
CA GLN A 278 2.81 21.95 -5.97
C GLN A 278 2.47 20.48 -6.20
N ARG A 279 2.42 19.69 -5.13
CA ARG A 279 2.29 18.22 -5.19
C ARG A 279 1.19 17.77 -4.24
N ILE A 280 0.26 16.96 -4.75
CA ILE A 280 -0.83 16.38 -3.97
C ILE A 280 -0.83 14.87 -4.20
N ARG A 281 -0.86 14.11 -3.12
CA ARG A 281 -0.88 12.64 -3.16
C ARG A 281 -2.11 12.15 -2.41
N PHE A 282 -2.98 11.39 -3.06
CA PHE A 282 -4.11 10.73 -2.39
C PHE A 282 -3.72 9.28 -2.10
N ALA A 283 -3.57 8.96 -0.81
CA ALA A 283 -3.18 7.64 -0.36
C ALA A 283 -4.41 6.74 -0.20
N THR A 284 -4.40 5.62 -0.92
CA THR A 284 -5.51 4.68 -0.94
C THR A 284 -5.09 3.24 -1.15
N LYS A 285 -5.57 2.30 -0.35
CA LYS A 285 -5.45 0.87 -0.63
C LYS A 285 -6.59 0.37 -1.54
N GLY A 286 -7.59 1.22 -1.83
CA GLY A 286 -8.81 0.91 -2.56
C GLY A 286 -8.61 0.21 -3.91
N LEU A 287 -7.58 0.58 -4.68
CA LEU A 287 -7.25 -0.09 -5.95
C LEU A 287 -6.87 -1.57 -5.73
N ALA A 288 -6.23 -1.90 -4.61
CA ALA A 288 -5.84 -3.28 -4.29
C ALA A 288 -6.97 -4.09 -3.67
N VAL A 289 -7.84 -3.46 -2.88
CA VAL A 289 -8.78 -4.18 -1.99
C VAL A 289 -10.24 -4.07 -2.41
N CYS A 290 -10.55 -3.15 -3.30
CA CYS A 290 -11.89 -2.99 -3.86
C CYS A 290 -11.82 -2.28 -5.22
N PRO A 291 -11.11 -2.82 -6.23
CA PRO A 291 -10.94 -2.15 -7.54
C PRO A 291 -12.26 -1.80 -8.25
N MET A 292 -13.39 -2.37 -7.79
CA MET A 292 -14.72 -2.16 -8.32
C MET A 292 -15.13 -0.69 -8.38
N ARG A 293 -14.92 0.15 -7.34
CA ARG A 293 -15.27 1.59 -7.42
C ARG A 293 -14.42 2.38 -8.43
N ILE A 294 -13.23 1.89 -8.79
CA ILE A 294 -12.46 2.47 -9.91
C ILE A 294 -13.17 2.25 -11.25
N THR A 295 -13.84 1.10 -11.41
CA THR A 295 -14.53 0.75 -12.66
C THR A 295 -16.03 1.04 -12.65
N ASP A 296 -16.63 1.25 -11.48
CA ASP A 296 -18.05 1.54 -11.29
C ASP A 296 -18.32 3.03 -11.58
N ARG A 297 -19.09 3.29 -12.63
CA ARG A 297 -19.43 4.64 -13.09
C ARG A 297 -20.60 5.28 -12.33
N SER A 298 -21.32 4.50 -11.54
CA SER A 298 -22.52 5.00 -10.83
C SER A 298 -22.19 5.83 -9.58
N ASP A 299 -20.98 5.73 -9.05
CA ASP A 299 -20.56 6.38 -7.79
C ASP A 299 -19.85 7.73 -7.98
N GLY A 300 -19.26 8.01 -9.16
CA GLY A 300 -18.65 9.31 -9.48
C GLY A 300 -17.31 9.64 -8.78
N TRP A 301 -16.82 8.81 -7.85
CA TRP A 301 -15.55 9.06 -7.15
C TRP A 301 -14.35 9.05 -8.09
N THR A 302 -14.29 8.07 -8.99
CA THR A 302 -13.17 7.93 -9.93
C THR A 302 -13.13 9.07 -10.93
N ASP A 303 -14.28 9.47 -11.46
CA ASP A 303 -14.37 10.60 -12.37
C ASP A 303 -13.98 11.90 -11.67
N THR A 304 -14.37 12.06 -10.39
CA THR A 304 -13.93 13.19 -9.56
C THR A 304 -12.42 13.20 -9.37
N PHE A 305 -11.81 12.05 -9.07
CA PHE A 305 -10.37 11.93 -8.93
C PHE A 305 -9.63 12.30 -10.22
N ILE A 306 -10.09 11.76 -11.36
CA ILE A 306 -9.54 12.06 -12.69
C ILE A 306 -9.65 13.56 -12.98
N ASN A 307 -10.78 14.19 -12.65
CA ASN A 307 -10.99 15.62 -12.85
C ASN A 307 -10.02 16.48 -12.01
N ILE A 308 -9.80 16.13 -10.74
CA ILE A 308 -8.80 16.80 -9.89
C ILE A 308 -7.40 16.60 -10.48
N SER A 309 -7.07 15.39 -10.93
CA SER A 309 -5.78 15.09 -11.53
C SER A 309 -5.54 15.86 -12.82
N ASN A 310 -6.55 15.98 -13.67
CA ASN A 310 -6.50 16.76 -14.90
C ASN A 310 -6.38 18.26 -14.63
N LEU A 311 -7.11 18.77 -13.63
CA LEU A 311 -7.01 20.17 -13.20
C LEU A 311 -5.59 20.49 -12.69
N GLY A 312 -5.02 19.62 -11.86
CA GLY A 312 -3.63 19.76 -11.42
C GLY A 312 -2.69 19.86 -12.62
N ARG A 313 -2.82 18.92 -13.57
CA ARG A 313 -2.01 18.91 -14.80
C ARG A 313 -2.15 20.21 -15.61
N SER A 314 -3.37 20.74 -15.76
CA SER A 314 -3.61 21.97 -16.55
C SER A 314 -3.01 23.23 -15.92
N ILE A 315 -2.76 23.24 -14.61
CA ILE A 315 -2.15 24.36 -13.90
C ILE A 315 -0.70 24.07 -13.46
N GLY A 316 -0.08 23.02 -14.01
CA GLY A 316 1.33 22.66 -13.76
C GLY A 316 1.61 22.01 -12.40
N LYS A 317 0.58 21.55 -11.68
CA LYS A 317 0.70 20.88 -10.38
C LYS A 317 0.57 19.37 -10.50
N GLN A 318 1.31 18.61 -9.69
CA GLN A 318 1.22 17.15 -9.69
C GLN A 318 0.11 16.68 -8.75
N VAL A 319 -0.76 15.81 -9.26
CA VAL A 319 -1.70 15.01 -8.46
C VAL A 319 -1.44 13.53 -8.77
N ALA A 320 -1.23 12.73 -7.73
CA ALA A 320 -0.97 11.30 -7.87
C ALA A 320 -1.80 10.46 -6.90
N MET A 321 -2.12 9.23 -7.31
CA MET A 321 -2.66 8.20 -6.44
C MET A 321 -1.49 7.38 -5.87
N HIS A 322 -1.44 7.24 -4.54
CA HIS A 322 -0.51 6.34 -3.86
C HIS A 322 -1.28 5.11 -3.40
N THR A 323 -1.08 3.98 -4.08
CA THR A 323 -1.71 2.70 -3.81
C THR A 323 -0.88 1.79 -2.90
N HIS A 324 -1.48 0.71 -2.39
CA HIS A 324 -0.85 -0.18 -1.41
C HIS A 324 -1.14 -1.66 -1.73
N PHE A 325 -0.17 -2.31 -2.35
CA PHE A 325 -0.17 -3.73 -2.70
C PHE A 325 1.00 -4.38 -1.99
N ASN A 326 0.79 -5.54 -1.37
CA ASN A 326 1.82 -6.29 -0.66
C ASN A 326 2.04 -7.68 -1.24
N HIS A 327 1.09 -8.23 -2.01
CA HIS A 327 1.23 -9.58 -2.53
C HIS A 327 0.74 -9.71 -3.97
N PRO A 328 1.42 -10.48 -4.86
CA PRO A 328 1.00 -10.68 -6.24
C PRO A 328 -0.42 -11.25 -6.43
N ARG A 329 -1.00 -11.89 -5.41
CA ARG A 329 -2.40 -12.39 -5.45
C ARG A 329 -3.43 -11.26 -5.39
N GLU A 330 -3.10 -10.11 -4.79
CA GLU A 330 -3.98 -8.93 -4.76
C GLU A 330 -4.19 -8.31 -6.15
N ILE A 331 -3.33 -8.69 -7.11
CA ILE A 331 -3.46 -8.31 -8.52
C ILE A 331 -4.31 -9.36 -9.23
N THR A 332 -5.61 -9.11 -9.27
CA THR A 332 -6.60 -9.88 -10.03
C THR A 332 -6.90 -9.20 -11.37
N TRP A 333 -7.61 -9.88 -12.28
CA TRP A 333 -8.04 -9.24 -13.53
C TRP A 333 -8.91 -7.99 -13.32
N ALA A 334 -9.66 -7.91 -12.21
CA ALA A 334 -10.45 -6.72 -11.86
C ALA A 334 -9.53 -5.54 -11.50
N THR A 335 -8.46 -5.82 -10.77
CA THR A 335 -7.38 -4.88 -10.45
C THR A 335 -6.66 -4.42 -11.72
N GLU A 336 -6.30 -5.34 -12.61
CA GLU A 336 -5.64 -5.03 -13.88
C GLU A 336 -6.51 -4.10 -14.76
N ARG A 337 -7.82 -4.37 -14.81
CA ARG A 337 -8.79 -3.52 -15.53
C ARG A 337 -8.88 -2.13 -14.92
N ALA A 338 -8.94 -2.02 -13.59
CA ALA A 338 -8.96 -0.75 -12.88
C ALA A 338 -7.68 0.06 -13.09
N ALA A 339 -6.51 -0.59 -12.99
CA ALA A 339 -5.20 0.03 -13.21
C ALA A 339 -5.06 0.56 -14.64
N ARG A 340 -5.43 -0.25 -15.64
CA ARG A 340 -5.44 0.16 -17.05
C ARG A 340 -6.34 1.38 -17.29
N TYR A 341 -7.54 1.38 -16.71
CA TYR A 341 -8.47 2.51 -16.83
C TYR A 341 -7.87 3.81 -16.28
N LEU A 342 -7.19 3.76 -15.13
CA LEU A 342 -6.52 4.93 -14.56
C LEU A 342 -5.36 5.40 -15.46
N PHE A 343 -4.55 4.46 -15.96
CA PHE A 343 -3.41 4.76 -16.84
C PHE A 343 -3.85 5.44 -18.15
N GLU A 344 -4.89 4.92 -18.81
CA GLU A 344 -5.46 5.49 -20.04
C GLU A 344 -5.96 6.94 -19.87
N ARG A 345 -6.30 7.35 -18.64
CA ARG A 345 -6.72 8.71 -18.29
C ARG A 345 -5.56 9.58 -17.77
N GLY A 346 -4.33 9.10 -17.87
CA GLY A 346 -3.12 9.81 -17.47
C GLY A 346 -2.98 9.99 -15.95
N VAL A 347 -3.66 9.17 -15.15
CA VAL A 347 -3.50 9.18 -13.69
C VAL A 347 -2.15 8.57 -13.34
N THR A 348 -1.33 9.31 -12.60
CA THR A 348 -0.10 8.76 -12.03
C THR A 348 -0.43 7.91 -10.81
N VAL A 349 -0.12 6.62 -10.86
CA VAL A 349 -0.29 5.68 -9.74
C VAL A 349 1.08 5.20 -9.26
N ARG A 350 1.31 5.29 -7.95
CA ARG A 350 2.54 4.85 -7.27
C ARG A 350 2.19 3.83 -6.20
N ASN A 351 2.99 2.79 -6.02
CA ASN A 351 2.73 1.75 -5.03
C ASN A 351 3.67 1.83 -3.83
N GLN A 352 3.08 1.69 -2.65
CA GLN A 352 3.77 1.57 -1.37
C GLN A 352 3.48 0.17 -0.81
N SER A 353 4.47 -0.72 -0.84
CA SER A 353 4.42 -2.02 -0.18
C SER A 353 5.01 -1.93 1.22
N VAL A 354 4.56 -2.80 2.12
CA VAL A 354 5.22 -3.07 3.40
C VAL A 354 5.76 -4.48 3.37
N LEU A 355 7.01 -4.66 3.81
CA LEU A 355 7.65 -5.94 3.99
C LEU A 355 7.05 -6.65 5.21
N LEU A 356 6.43 -7.80 4.98
CA LEU A 356 5.66 -8.53 5.99
C LEU A 356 6.05 -10.01 5.96
N LYS A 357 6.42 -10.54 7.13
CA LYS A 357 6.85 -11.93 7.32
C LYS A 357 5.76 -12.92 6.91
N GLY A 358 6.12 -13.87 6.05
CA GLY A 358 5.24 -14.86 5.46
C GLY A 358 4.16 -14.28 4.53
N VAL A 359 4.35 -13.05 4.05
CA VAL A 359 3.50 -12.42 3.03
C VAL A 359 4.33 -12.11 1.80
N ASN A 360 5.43 -11.38 1.93
CA ASN A 360 6.25 -10.93 0.80
C ASN A 360 7.74 -10.78 1.14
N ASP A 361 8.19 -11.47 2.18
CA ASP A 361 9.55 -11.45 2.71
C ASP A 361 10.52 -12.37 1.98
N ASP A 362 10.11 -12.95 0.85
CA ASP A 362 10.96 -13.75 -0.02
C ASP A 362 11.19 -13.08 -1.40
N LEU A 363 12.36 -13.40 -1.99
CA LEU A 363 12.82 -12.81 -3.24
C LEU A 363 11.85 -13.03 -4.40
N ARG A 364 11.26 -14.24 -4.48
CA ARG A 364 10.38 -14.60 -5.60
C ARG A 364 9.10 -13.77 -5.53
N THR A 365 8.48 -13.67 -4.35
CA THR A 365 7.22 -12.96 -4.15
C THR A 365 7.39 -11.46 -4.37
N MET A 366 8.40 -10.84 -3.74
CA MET A 366 8.66 -9.41 -3.91
C MET A 366 9.03 -9.07 -5.35
N SER A 367 9.90 -9.86 -6.01
CA SER A 367 10.23 -9.66 -7.42
C SER A 367 9.00 -9.76 -8.33
N THR A 368 8.13 -10.74 -8.08
CA THR A 368 6.90 -10.92 -8.85
C THR A 368 5.96 -9.74 -8.66
N LEU A 369 5.81 -9.23 -7.43
CA LEU A 369 4.96 -8.08 -7.14
C LEU A 369 5.44 -6.84 -7.89
N ILE A 370 6.73 -6.50 -7.77
CA ILE A 370 7.29 -5.31 -8.39
C ILE A 370 7.16 -5.37 -9.91
N ARG A 371 7.40 -6.53 -10.54
CA ARG A 371 7.22 -6.72 -11.99
C ARG A 371 5.77 -6.56 -12.42
N LYS A 372 4.83 -7.21 -11.74
CA LYS A 372 3.40 -7.06 -12.06
C LYS A 372 2.92 -5.63 -11.93
N LEU A 373 3.36 -4.90 -10.90
CA LEU A 373 3.06 -3.47 -10.76
C LEU A 373 3.62 -2.68 -11.94
N ALA A 374 4.86 -2.98 -12.35
CA ALA A 374 5.49 -2.33 -13.48
C ALA A 374 4.77 -2.58 -14.81
N ASP A 375 4.35 -3.83 -15.06
CA ASP A 375 3.57 -4.21 -16.25
C ASP A 375 2.19 -3.51 -16.30
N LEU A 376 1.67 -3.10 -15.14
CA LEU A 376 0.43 -2.33 -15.02
C LEU A 376 0.62 -0.81 -15.04
N ASN A 377 1.84 -0.31 -15.30
CA ASN A 377 2.19 1.10 -15.21
C ASN A 377 1.89 1.72 -13.82
N ILE A 378 1.90 0.90 -12.78
CA ILE A 378 1.90 1.35 -11.39
C ILE A 378 3.35 1.45 -10.96
N GLN A 379 3.86 2.65 -10.72
CA GLN A 379 5.26 2.86 -10.32
C GLN A 379 5.49 2.25 -8.93
N PRO A 380 6.32 1.20 -8.77
CA PRO A 380 6.76 0.73 -7.46
C PRO A 380 7.57 1.85 -6.82
N TYR A 381 7.06 2.45 -5.75
CA TYR A 381 7.64 3.66 -5.16
C TYR A 381 8.44 3.33 -3.91
N TYR A 382 7.80 2.68 -2.94
CA TYR A 382 8.46 2.23 -1.71
C TYR A 382 8.17 0.77 -1.41
N VAL A 383 9.18 0.08 -0.89
CA VAL A 383 9.04 -1.11 -0.04
C VAL A 383 9.49 -0.68 1.35
N TYR A 384 8.54 -0.56 2.27
CA TYR A 384 8.80 -0.20 3.66
C TYR A 384 9.23 -1.44 4.45
N GLN A 385 10.28 -1.31 5.25
CA GLN A 385 10.46 -2.14 6.43
C GLN A 385 9.22 -1.96 7.32
N SER A 386 8.72 -3.05 7.92
CA SER A 386 7.54 -2.93 8.79
C SER A 386 7.85 -2.02 9.97
N ASP A 387 7.02 -1.00 10.14
CA ASP A 387 7.07 -0.14 11.32
C ASP A 387 6.80 -0.96 12.58
N MET A 388 7.29 -0.47 13.72
CA MET A 388 6.98 -1.03 15.03
C MET A 388 5.54 -0.65 15.37
N VAL A 389 4.62 -1.59 15.26
CA VAL A 389 3.19 -1.39 15.53
C VAL A 389 2.73 -2.47 16.51
N ARG A 390 1.87 -2.08 17.46
CA ARG A 390 1.31 -2.99 18.47
C ARG A 390 0.62 -4.20 17.83
N GLY A 391 0.93 -5.40 18.32
CA GLY A 391 0.26 -6.65 17.97
C GLY A 391 0.59 -7.20 16.58
N VAL A 392 1.68 -6.74 15.97
CA VAL A 392 2.16 -7.25 14.66
C VAL A 392 3.63 -7.63 14.64
N GLU A 393 4.22 -7.85 15.82
CA GLU A 393 5.59 -8.34 15.95
C GLU A 393 5.85 -9.61 15.11
N ASP A 394 4.85 -10.49 14.98
CA ASP A 394 4.88 -11.71 14.17
C ASP A 394 4.96 -11.48 12.65
N LEU A 395 4.66 -10.25 12.20
CA LEU A 395 4.77 -9.82 10.81
C LEU A 395 6.05 -9.03 10.52
N ARG A 396 6.81 -8.60 11.54
CA ARG A 396 8.06 -7.87 11.33
C ARG A 396 9.16 -8.82 10.87
N THR A 397 10.14 -8.28 10.16
CA THR A 397 11.36 -8.98 9.72
C THR A 397 12.59 -8.23 10.25
N PRO A 398 13.73 -8.90 10.46
CA PRO A 398 14.99 -8.21 10.66
C PRO A 398 15.34 -7.28 9.50
N LEU A 399 16.13 -6.22 9.77
CA LEU A 399 16.64 -5.31 8.74
C LEU A 399 17.46 -6.06 7.68
N SER A 400 18.17 -7.12 8.05
CA SER A 400 18.90 -7.98 7.10
C SER A 400 18.01 -8.53 5.97
N THR A 401 16.73 -8.79 6.22
CA THR A 401 15.79 -9.27 5.20
C THR A 401 15.57 -8.25 4.10
N ILE A 402 15.27 -6.99 4.46
CA ILE A 402 15.01 -5.94 3.45
C ILE A 402 16.27 -5.61 2.65
N LEU A 403 17.44 -5.62 3.30
CA LEU A 403 18.75 -5.42 2.67
C LEU A 403 19.07 -6.53 1.66
N ASN A 404 18.81 -7.79 2.04
CA ASN A 404 19.02 -8.93 1.18
C ASN A 404 18.11 -8.89 -0.06
N LEU A 405 16.83 -8.58 0.12
CA LEU A 405 15.87 -8.42 -0.98
C LEU A 405 16.30 -7.33 -1.95
N GLU A 406 16.62 -6.14 -1.45
CA GLU A 406 17.06 -5.04 -2.30
C GLU A 406 18.30 -5.42 -3.12
N LYS A 407 19.32 -6.01 -2.47
CA LYS A 407 20.57 -6.41 -3.12
C LYS A 407 20.34 -7.36 -4.30
N HIS A 408 19.41 -8.30 -4.18
CA HIS A 408 19.13 -9.28 -5.24
C HIS A 408 18.15 -8.78 -6.30
N ILE A 409 17.26 -7.85 -5.97
CA ILE A 409 16.28 -7.30 -6.92
C ILE A 409 16.88 -6.16 -7.74
N ARG A 410 17.71 -5.32 -7.13
CA ARG A 410 18.30 -4.13 -7.78
C ARG A 410 19.11 -4.54 -9.02
N GLY A 411 18.82 -3.88 -10.14
CA GLY A 411 19.42 -4.21 -11.44
C GLY A 411 18.68 -5.27 -12.26
N THR A 412 17.67 -5.93 -11.68
CA THR A 412 16.87 -6.95 -12.40
C THR A 412 15.58 -6.39 -13.03
N ILE A 413 15.26 -5.11 -12.79
CA ILE A 413 14.05 -4.41 -13.24
C ILE A 413 14.47 -3.09 -13.89
N ALA A 414 13.65 -2.56 -14.82
CA ALA A 414 13.87 -1.23 -15.39
C ALA A 414 14.07 -0.19 -14.27
N GLY A 415 15.14 0.60 -14.35
CA GLY A 415 15.58 1.46 -13.24
C GLY A 415 14.51 2.46 -12.76
N PHE A 416 13.69 3.00 -13.66
CA PHE A 416 12.60 3.92 -13.33
C PHE A 416 11.38 3.25 -12.65
N MET A 417 11.35 1.91 -12.61
CA MET A 417 10.36 1.08 -11.92
C MET A 417 10.96 0.33 -10.72
N MET A 418 12.21 0.62 -10.35
CA MET A 418 12.83 0.06 -9.15
C MET A 418 12.37 0.88 -7.92
N PRO A 419 11.69 0.26 -6.93
CA PRO A 419 11.29 0.98 -5.74
C PRO A 419 12.51 1.32 -4.88
N SER A 420 12.34 2.32 -4.02
CA SER A 420 13.26 2.52 -2.90
C SER A 420 12.85 1.61 -1.76
N PHE A 421 13.81 0.86 -1.21
CA PHE A 421 13.62 0.08 0.00
C PHE A 421 13.95 1.00 1.17
N VAL A 422 13.01 1.16 2.11
CA VAL A 422 13.09 2.23 3.10
C VAL A 422 12.71 1.77 4.51
N VAL A 423 13.29 2.42 5.51
CA VAL A 423 12.89 2.33 6.92
C VAL A 423 12.32 3.69 7.31
N ASP A 424 11.11 3.74 7.86
CA ASP A 424 10.60 4.94 8.53
C ASP A 424 11.08 4.89 9.98
N LEU A 425 11.99 5.81 10.33
CA LEU A 425 12.67 5.73 11.62
C LEU A 425 11.70 6.06 12.77
N PRO A 426 11.64 5.20 13.82
CA PRO A 426 10.93 5.53 15.05
C PRO A 426 11.40 6.87 15.63
N GLY A 427 10.53 7.57 16.34
CA GLY A 427 10.86 8.87 16.94
C GLY A 427 10.90 10.04 15.95
N GLY A 428 10.39 9.86 14.72
CA GLY A 428 10.24 10.97 13.78
C GLY A 428 11.45 11.27 12.88
N GLY A 429 12.47 10.40 12.84
CA GLY A 429 13.65 10.57 11.97
C GLY A 429 13.37 10.49 10.46
N GLY A 430 12.14 10.07 10.11
CA GLY A 430 11.62 10.01 8.76
C GLY A 430 12.14 8.85 7.93
N LYS A 431 11.77 8.83 6.65
CA LYS A 431 12.06 7.74 5.72
C LYS A 431 13.51 7.79 5.24
N ARG A 432 14.25 6.71 5.47
CA ARG A 432 15.63 6.51 5.01
C ARG A 432 15.75 5.31 4.09
N LEU A 433 16.70 5.33 3.16
CA LEU A 433 17.00 4.15 2.37
C LEU A 433 17.48 3.05 3.31
N ALA A 434 17.00 1.82 3.14
CA ALA A 434 17.32 0.73 4.06
C ALA A 434 18.83 0.46 4.14
N ASN A 435 19.59 0.78 3.09
CA ASN A 435 21.04 0.63 3.04
C ASN A 435 21.84 1.84 3.55
N SER A 436 21.18 2.87 4.10
CA SER A 436 21.83 4.10 4.59
C SER A 436 21.94 4.16 6.11
N PHE A 437 22.03 3.01 6.79
CA PHE A 437 22.31 2.96 8.23
C PHE A 437 23.76 3.32 8.50
N ASP A 438 24.04 3.85 9.69
CA ASP A 438 25.41 4.12 10.14
C ASP A 438 26.09 2.83 10.62
N THR A 439 25.39 2.08 11.48
CA THR A 439 25.84 0.80 12.01
C THR A 439 24.65 -0.13 12.23
N TYR A 440 24.84 -1.44 12.05
CA TYR A 440 23.85 -2.48 12.31
C TYR A 440 24.52 -3.64 13.04
N ASP A 441 24.05 -3.92 14.25
CA ASP A 441 24.41 -5.12 15.00
C ASP A 441 23.32 -6.17 14.74
N GLU A 442 23.64 -7.13 13.86
CA GLU A 442 22.72 -8.21 13.46
C GLU A 442 22.43 -9.18 14.60
N GLU A 443 23.37 -9.36 15.54
CA GLU A 443 23.18 -10.29 16.67
C GLU A 443 22.29 -9.66 17.74
N ALA A 444 22.49 -8.38 18.04
CA ALA A 444 21.62 -7.63 18.94
C ALA A 444 20.30 -7.18 18.29
N GLY A 445 20.17 -7.27 16.97
CA GLY A 445 18.98 -6.85 16.23
C GLY A 445 18.72 -5.35 16.30
N VAL A 446 19.78 -4.53 16.26
CA VAL A 446 19.66 -3.07 16.45
C VAL A 446 20.49 -2.30 15.41
N SER A 447 19.84 -1.33 14.78
CA SER A 447 20.46 -0.46 13.77
C SER A 447 20.37 1.02 14.16
N TYR A 448 21.42 1.77 13.84
CA TYR A 448 21.59 3.17 14.19
C TYR A 448 21.65 4.03 12.94
N TRP A 449 21.02 5.19 13.01
CA TRP A 449 20.77 6.03 11.85
C TRP A 449 20.92 7.50 12.21
N ARG A 450 21.36 8.32 11.25
CA ARG A 450 21.25 9.77 11.34
C ARG A 450 20.33 10.33 10.27
N ALA A 451 19.74 11.49 10.59
CA ALA A 451 18.77 12.16 9.76
C ALA A 451 19.14 13.62 9.44
N PRO A 452 20.31 13.94 8.82
CA PRO A 452 20.84 15.31 8.75
C PRO A 452 19.89 16.35 8.15
N GLY A 453 19.11 15.98 7.13
CA GLY A 453 18.15 16.88 6.48
C GLY A 453 16.85 17.11 7.24
N ILE A 454 16.65 16.51 8.42
CA ILE A 454 15.43 16.63 9.24
C ILE A 454 15.81 16.99 10.68
N ALA A 455 16.70 16.21 11.28
CA ALA A 455 17.02 16.27 12.71
C ALA A 455 18.53 16.46 12.98
N GLY A 456 19.31 16.86 11.97
CA GLY A 456 20.75 17.07 12.12
C GLY A 456 21.49 15.79 12.55
N ASP A 457 22.28 15.89 13.61
CA ASP A 457 23.14 14.81 14.12
C ASP A 457 22.45 13.86 15.09
N GLU A 458 21.13 14.02 15.31
CA GLU A 458 20.35 13.13 16.15
C GLU A 458 20.43 11.68 15.64
N VAL A 459 20.62 10.75 16.59
CA VAL A 459 20.75 9.32 16.33
C VAL A 459 19.42 8.63 16.62
N PHE A 460 18.89 7.97 15.60
CA PHE A 460 17.67 7.18 15.68
C PHE A 460 18.02 5.69 15.69
N THR A 461 17.15 4.90 16.29
CA THR A 461 17.33 3.45 16.42
C THR A 461 16.15 2.71 15.83
N TYR A 462 16.41 1.65 15.07
CA TYR A 462 15.40 0.66 14.68
C TYR A 462 15.77 -0.70 15.24
N HIS A 463 14.80 -1.34 15.89
CA HIS A 463 14.94 -2.66 16.50
C HIS A 463 14.26 -3.72 15.63
N ASP A 464 14.96 -4.82 15.41
CA ASP A 464 14.43 -6.02 14.76
C ASP A 464 13.30 -6.65 15.61
N PRO A 465 12.49 -7.58 15.05
CA PRO A 465 11.54 -8.35 15.83
C PRO A 465 12.20 -9.16 16.94
N ALA A 466 11.56 -9.23 18.11
CA ALA A 466 11.90 -10.17 19.17
C ALA A 466 11.78 -11.62 18.65
N GLU A 467 12.78 -12.46 18.98
CA GLU A 467 12.84 -13.86 18.56
C GLU A 467 11.69 -14.73 19.10
#